data_AF-A0AA89I5M6-F1
#
_entry.id   AF-A0AA89I5M6-F1
#
_cell.length_a   1.000
_cell.length_b   1.000
_cell.length_c   1.000
_cell.angle_alpha   90.00
_cell.angle_beta   90.00
_cell.angle_gamma   90.00
#
_symmetry.space_group_name_H-M   'P 1'
#
loop_
_entity.id
_entity.type
_entity.pdbx_description
1 polymer ?
#
loop_
_entity_poly.entity_id
_entity_poly.type
_entity_poly.pdbx_seq_one_letter_code
_entity_poly.pdbx_strand_id
1 'polypeptide(L)'
;MLYWILIFLGFLILLVSCQYLLKFLNQHGILINRWIWGLLSFLILIVPHVIWSHIPTGIDGILYALCAVFAINFMIEQHAYVQQLNQ
;
A
#
# COMPACT_ATOMS: atom_id res chain seq x y z
N MET A 1 14.48 -6.68 -21.00
CA MET A 1 15.45 -6.69 -19.88
C MET A 1 15.39 -5.39 -19.07
N LEU A 2 15.76 -4.24 -19.65
CA LEU A 2 15.78 -2.95 -18.94
C LEU A 2 14.43 -2.53 -18.30
N TYR A 3 13.31 -2.76 -19.01
CA TYR A 3 11.96 -2.49 -18.53
C TYR A 3 11.61 -3.24 -17.24
N TRP A 4 11.95 -4.52 -17.16
CA TRP A 4 11.69 -5.35 -15.98
C TRP A 4 12.54 -4.92 -14.78
N ILE A 5 13.79 -4.50 -15.03
CA ILE A 5 14.67 -3.96 -13.99
C ILE A 5 14.10 -2.66 -13.43
N LEU A 6 13.56 -1.77 -14.28
CA LEU A 6 12.90 -0.53 -13.84
C LEU A 6 11.68 -0.80 -12.96
N ILE A 7 10.83 -1.76 -13.34
CA ILE A 7 9.67 -2.16 -12.52
C ILE A 7 10.13 -2.71 -11.17
N PHE A 8 11.13 -3.59 -11.18
CA PHE A 8 11.66 -4.19 -9.95
C PHE A 8 12.27 -3.14 -9.02
N LEU A 9 13.04 -2.19 -9.57
CA LEU A 9 13.58 -1.07 -8.79
C LEU A 9 12.46 -0.18 -8.24
N GLY A 10 11.43 0.09 -9.04
CA GLY A 10 10.24 0.82 -8.61
C GLY A 10 9.53 0.13 -7.44
N PHE A 11 9.39 -1.20 -7.51
CA PHE A 11 8.82 -1.99 -6.41
C PHE A 11 9.68 -1.93 -5.14
N LEU A 12 11.00 -2.02 -5.25
CA LEU A 12 11.90 -1.87 -4.10
C LEU A 12 11.77 -0.50 -3.44
N ILE A 13 11.73 0.57 -4.24
CA ILE A 13 11.54 1.93 -3.73
C ILE A 13 10.19 2.04 -3.02
N LEU A 14 9.12 1.51 -3.64
CA LEU A 14 7.77 1.49 -3.06
C LEU A 14 7.76 0.77 -1.70
N LEU A 15 8.45 -0.37 -1.60
CA LEU A 15 8.53 -1.17 -0.37
C LEU A 15 9.30 -0.43 0.73
N VAL A 16 10.42 0.22 0.39
CA VAL A 16 11.17 1.06 1.35
C VAL A 16 10.33 2.25 1.82
N SER A 17 9.63 2.92 0.90
CA SER A 17 8.71 4.02 1.24
C SER A 17 7.58 3.56 2.16
N CYS A 18 7.00 2.39 1.92
CA CYS A 18 5.98 1.76 2.77
C CYS A 18 6.51 1.55 4.21
N GLN A 19 7.69 0.94 4.35
CA GLN A 19 8.30 0.73 5.66
C GLN A 19 8.59 2.06 6.39
N TYR A 20 9.09 3.06 5.68
CA TYR A 20 9.36 4.38 6.26
C TYR A 20 8.08 5.07 6.71
N LEU A 21 7.02 5.00 5.89
CA LEU A 21 5.71 5.54 6.20
C LEU A 21 5.14 4.87 7.45
N LEU A 22 5.15 3.54 7.53
CA LEU A 22 4.70 2.80 8.73
C LEU A 22 5.48 3.21 9.98
N LYS A 23 6.81 3.29 9.88
CA LYS A 23 7.65 3.71 11.01
C LYS A 23 7.33 5.13 11.47
N PHE A 24 7.10 6.04 10.52
CA PHE A 24 6.70 7.42 10.81
C PHE A 24 5.32 7.51 11.47
N LEU A 25 4.32 6.76 10.96
CA LEU A 25 2.99 6.71 11.56
C LEU A 25 3.01 6.14 12.98
N ASN A 26 3.83 5.11 13.22
CA ASN A 26 3.97 4.49 14.54
C ASN A 26 4.65 5.45 15.53
N GLN A 27 5.65 6.20 15.07
CA GLN A 27 6.29 7.27 15.87
C GLN A 27 5.33 8.41 16.23
N HIS A 28 4.33 8.68 15.38
CA HIS A 28 3.30 9.69 15.62
C HIS A 28 2.13 9.18 16.48
N GLY A 29 2.20 7.95 17.03
CA GLY A 29 1.17 7.39 17.91
C GLY A 29 -0.13 7.04 17.19
N ILE A 30 -0.13 7.00 15.84
CA ILE A 30 -1.27 6.53 15.08
C ILE A 30 -1.27 5.00 15.20
N LEU A 31 -2.15 4.48 16.07
CA LEU A 31 -2.41 3.05 16.17
C LEU A 31 -2.93 2.54 14.81
N ILE A 32 -2.04 1.89 14.07
CA ILE A 32 -2.31 1.36 12.74
C ILE A 32 -3.27 0.19 12.89
N ASN A 33 -4.56 0.45 12.76
CA ASN A 33 -5.54 -0.64 12.71
C ASN A 33 -5.40 -1.36 11.36
N ARG A 34 -4.83 -2.57 11.39
CA ARG A 34 -4.81 -3.59 10.34
C ARG A 34 -5.96 -3.46 9.34
N TRP A 35 -7.19 -3.48 9.84
CA TRP A 35 -8.37 -3.59 8.99
C TRP A 35 -8.61 -2.31 8.20
N ILE A 36 -8.22 -1.16 8.74
CA ILE A 36 -8.40 0.15 8.10
C ILE A 36 -7.47 0.27 6.88
N TRP A 37 -6.21 -0.14 7.00
CA TRP A 37 -5.25 -0.12 5.87
C TRP A 37 -5.63 -1.09 4.75
N GLY A 38 -6.05 -2.31 5.12
CA GLY A 38 -6.57 -3.27 4.16
C GLY A 38 -7.84 -2.76 3.48
N LEU A 39 -8.77 -2.17 4.22
CA LEU A 39 -10.01 -1.63 3.64
C LEU A 39 -9.71 -0.42 2.73
N LEU A 40 -8.79 0.46 3.13
CA LEU A 40 -8.35 1.60 2.33
C LEU A 40 -7.71 1.19 0.99
N SER A 41 -6.91 0.11 0.94
CA SER A 41 -6.31 -0.32 -0.33
C SER A 41 -7.38 -0.67 -1.37
N PHE A 42 -8.43 -1.38 -0.95
CA PHE A 42 -9.56 -1.69 -1.81
C PHE A 42 -10.42 -0.46 -2.11
N LEU A 43 -10.72 0.36 -1.09
CA LEU A 43 -11.61 1.50 -1.21
C LEU A 43 -11.04 2.56 -2.17
N ILE A 44 -9.74 2.84 -2.08
CA ILE A 44 -9.06 3.80 -2.96
C ILE A 44 -9.22 3.39 -4.42
N LEU A 45 -9.18 2.10 -4.75
CA LEU A 45 -9.32 1.63 -6.12
C LEU A 45 -10.79 1.51 -6.55
N ILE A 46 -11.63 0.92 -5.71
CA ILE A 46 -13.04 0.60 -6.02
C ILE A 46 -13.90 1.86 -6.13
N VAL A 47 -13.79 2.79 -5.19
CA VAL A 47 -14.62 4.02 -5.16
C VAL A 47 -14.56 4.78 -6.50
N PRO A 48 -13.38 5.14 -7.01
CA PRO A 48 -13.29 5.85 -8.27
C PRO A 48 -13.68 4.98 -9.47
N HIS A 49 -13.40 3.67 -9.47
CA HIS A 49 -13.82 2.78 -10.56
C HIS A 49 -15.35 2.60 -10.63
N VAL A 50 -16.05 2.70 -9.49
CA VAL A 50 -17.51 2.62 -9.40
C VAL A 50 -18.16 3.96 -9.74
N ILE A 51 -17.56 5.08 -9.33
CA ILE A 51 -18.11 6.42 -9.57
C ILE A 51 -17.82 6.91 -11.01
N TRP A 52 -16.63 6.60 -11.55
CA TRP A 52 -16.21 7.00 -12.90
C TRP A 52 -16.04 5.78 -13.81
N SER A 53 -16.88 5.68 -14.85
CA SER A 53 -16.73 4.64 -15.89
C SER A 53 -15.51 4.85 -16.81
N HIS A 54 -14.92 6.05 -16.82
CA HIS A 54 -13.71 6.36 -17.59
C HIS A 54 -12.71 7.13 -16.72
N ILE A 55 -11.82 6.39 -16.08
CA ILE A 55 -10.64 6.96 -15.42
C ILE A 55 -9.53 7.03 -16.48
N PRO A 56 -8.89 8.20 -16.67
CA PRO A 56 -7.75 8.30 -17.56
C PRO A 56 -6.60 7.44 -17.05
N THR A 57 -5.90 6.74 -17.94
CA THR A 57 -4.85 5.75 -17.64
C THR A 57 -3.76 6.26 -16.70
N GLY A 58 -3.41 7.55 -16.76
CA GLY A 58 -2.44 8.15 -15.84
C GLY A 58 -2.92 8.21 -14.39
N ILE A 59 -4.19 8.56 -14.16
CA ILE A 59 -4.80 8.60 -12.83
C ILE A 59 -4.96 7.18 -12.31
N ASP A 60 -5.45 6.26 -13.15
CA ASP A 60 -5.61 4.85 -12.80
C ASP A 60 -4.28 4.24 -12.31
N GLY A 61 -3.17 4.52 -12.99
CA GLY A 61 -1.84 4.09 -12.56
C GLY A 61 -1.43 4.61 -11.17
N ILE A 62 -1.75 5.87 -10.85
CA ILE A 62 -1.50 6.45 -9.52
C ILE A 62 -2.36 5.75 -8.46
N LEU A 63 -3.62 5.47 -8.77
CA LEU A 63 -4.52 4.76 -7.87
C LEU A 63 -4.08 3.32 -7.60
N TYR A 64 -3.60 2.60 -8.61
CA TYR A 64 -2.99 1.29 -8.43
C TYR A 64 -1.71 1.37 -7.58
N ALA A 65 -0.87 2.39 -7.80
CA ALA A 65 0.32 2.60 -6.97
C ALA A 65 -0.05 2.88 -5.51
N LEU A 66 -1.05 3.72 -5.25
CA LEU A 66 -1.56 3.96 -3.90
C LEU A 66 -2.14 2.68 -3.30
N CYS A 67 -3.00 1.96 -4.03
CA CYS A 67 -3.54 0.67 -3.62
C CYS A 67 -2.42 -0.30 -3.21
N ALA A 68 -1.35 -0.40 -4.00
CA ALA A 68 -0.19 -1.21 -3.68
C ALA A 68 0.50 -0.77 -2.38
N VAL A 69 0.68 0.54 -2.14
CA VAL A 69 1.24 1.07 -0.88
C VAL A 69 0.40 0.64 0.32
N PHE A 70 -0.92 0.83 0.24
CA PHE A 70 -1.82 0.45 1.34
C PHE A 70 -1.85 -1.06 1.58
N ALA A 71 -1.82 -1.87 0.50
CA ALA A 71 -1.80 -3.33 0.59
C ALA A 71 -0.48 -3.87 1.16
N ILE A 72 0.66 -3.31 0.75
CA ILE A 72 1.97 -3.68 1.30
C ILE A 72 2.05 -3.32 2.78
N ASN A 73 1.57 -2.13 3.16
CA ASN A 73 1.51 -1.72 4.56
C ASN A 73 0.65 -2.66 5.41
N PHE A 74 -0.50 -3.08 4.90
CA PHE A 74 -1.33 -4.08 5.53
C PHE A 74 -0.59 -5.41 5.74
N MET A 75 0.12 -5.91 4.72
CA MET A 75 0.88 -7.16 4.81
C MET A 75 2.02 -7.08 5.84
N ILE A 76 2.76 -5.98 5.89
CA ILE A 76 3.84 -5.77 6.87
C ILE A 76 3.29 -5.79 8.29
N GLU A 77 2.19 -5.06 8.53
CA GLU A 77 1.54 -5.02 9.85
C GLU A 77 0.98 -6.40 10.24
N GLN A 78 0.41 -7.15 9.28
CA GLN A 78 -0.03 -8.52 9.52
C GLN A 78 1.10 -9.45 9.91
N HIS A 79 2.24 -9.34 9.23
CA HIS A 79 3.41 -10.14 9.57
C HIS A 79 3.89 -9.84 11.00
N ALA A 80 4.00 -8.55 11.36
CA ALA A 80 4.42 -8.13 12.70
C ALA A 80 3.45 -8.62 13.79
N TYR A 81 2.14 -8.52 13.56
CA TYR A 81 1.12 -9.02 14.50
C TYR A 81 1.20 -10.54 14.69
N VAL A 82 1.35 -11.30 13.61
CA VAL A 82 1.49 -12.77 13.68
C VAL A 82 2.77 -13.17 14.43
N GLN A 83 3.86 -12.42 14.26
CA GLN A 83 5.09 -12.64 15.03
C GLN A 83 4.89 -12.37 16.52
N GLN A 84 4.16 -11.32 16.91
CA GLN A 84 3.84 -11.03 18.31
C GLN A 84 2.94 -12.10 18.95
N LEU A 85 2.04 -12.70 18.17
CA LEU A 85 1.11 -13.72 18.67
C LEU A 85 1.76 -15.10 18.89
N ASN A 86 2.89 -15.35 18.21
CA ASN A 86 3.65 -16.59 18.30
C ASN A 86 4.78 -16.53 19.36
N GLN A 87 4.92 -15.40 20.07
CA GLN A 87 5.78 -15.27 21.26
C GLN A 87 4.98 -15.50 22.54
#